data_AF-M0C841-F1
#
_entry.id   AF-M0C841-F1
#
_cell.length_a   1.000
_cell.length_b   1.000
_cell.length_c   1.000
_cell.angle_alpha   90.00
_cell.angle_beta   90.00
_cell.angle_gamma   90.00
#
_symmetry.space_group_name_H-M   'P 1'
#
loop_
_entity.id
_entity.type
_entity.pdbx_description
1 polymer ?
#
loop_
_entity_poly.entity_id
_entity_poly.type
_entity_poly.pdbx_seq_one_letter_code
_entity_poly.pdbx_strand_id
1 'polypeptide(L)'
;MDWETPVDAWYVWLGASIVSLALAGVVLALPTGPPPDAEGATNAIEETTASSYEASSTLEHDADAIRIDGKTVALRNEHGVSRSSLAYGQVVAVNGDERLERLVYGESFATVFESELEDADANAATAFMDRVADADENTAGEWLTASDELTVRQVTVEPDELPEVRVHGTDHEDWILDGHRSLPKELAATYEGDETPTVTYTVTGTAPVEPRLVAPHESVAVGYEAEWTTTHTDSDTVRTDLDSHLVDGERIEGTRSSGTDTERPDEEFWIGVYPLTVTAEFGSETCETTLESATTADSVCPAVTATDERAAELDWIERNDETGNYHVTLAVV
;
A
#
# COMPACT_ATOMS: atom_id res chain seq x y z
N MET A 1 -34.09 -33.84 -87.50
CA MET A 1 -34.65 -33.43 -86.19
C MET A 1 -33.74 -34.07 -85.17
N ASP A 2 -32.59 -33.42 -84.96
CA ASP A 2 -31.62 -33.85 -83.96
C ASP A 2 -32.21 -33.56 -82.59
N TRP A 3 -32.61 -34.62 -81.90
CA TRP A 3 -32.89 -34.56 -80.48
C TRP A 3 -31.54 -34.47 -79.80
N GLU A 4 -31.04 -33.24 -79.67
CA GLU A 4 -30.04 -32.92 -78.66
C GLU A 4 -30.64 -33.42 -77.35
N THR A 5 -30.20 -34.59 -76.93
CA THR A 5 -30.64 -35.24 -75.71
C THR A 5 -30.46 -34.21 -74.58
N PRO A 6 -31.41 -34.09 -73.65
CA PRO A 6 -31.28 -33.16 -72.52
C PRO A 6 -30.27 -33.74 -71.53
N VAL A 7 -29.02 -33.89 -71.96
CA VAL A 7 -27.88 -34.26 -71.11
C VAL A 7 -27.64 -33.14 -70.09
N ASP A 8 -28.16 -31.95 -70.34
CA ASP A 8 -28.06 -30.78 -69.46
C ASP A 8 -28.98 -30.84 -68.22
N ALA A 9 -30.12 -31.54 -68.29
CA ALA A 9 -31.14 -31.42 -67.25
C ALA A 9 -30.69 -31.93 -65.87
N TRP A 10 -29.87 -32.98 -65.83
CA TRP A 10 -29.39 -33.56 -64.57
C TRP A 10 -28.24 -32.75 -63.95
N TYR A 11 -27.35 -32.18 -64.77
CA TYR A 11 -26.29 -31.29 -64.31
C TYR A 11 -26.88 -29.99 -63.75
N VAL A 12 -27.91 -29.43 -64.39
CA VAL A 12 -28.65 -28.28 -63.89
C VAL A 12 -29.31 -28.59 -62.55
N TRP A 13 -29.95 -29.76 -62.40
CA TRP A 13 -30.58 -30.18 -61.14
C TRP A 13 -29.55 -30.36 -60.01
N LEU A 14 -28.39 -30.99 -60.31
CA LEU A 14 -27.31 -31.15 -59.34
C LEU A 14 -26.73 -29.79 -58.93
N GLY A 15 -26.46 -28.91 -59.91
CA GLY A 15 -25.96 -27.56 -59.66
C GLY A 15 -26.93 -26.75 -58.80
N ALA A 16 -28.23 -26.78 -59.11
CA ALA A 16 -29.25 -26.12 -58.33
C ALA A 16 -29.35 -26.66 -56.89
N SER A 17 -29.19 -27.97 -56.70
CA SER A 17 -29.19 -28.60 -55.37
C SER A 17 -27.98 -28.17 -54.53
N ILE A 18 -26.79 -28.12 -55.13
CA ILE A 18 -25.57 -27.66 -54.47
C ILE A 18 -25.70 -26.19 -54.07
N VAL A 19 -26.17 -25.33 -54.96
CA VAL A 19 -26.39 -23.90 -54.67
C VAL A 19 -27.44 -23.72 -53.59
N SER A 20 -28.52 -24.50 -53.60
CA SER A 20 -29.57 -24.44 -52.56
C SER A 20 -29.05 -24.88 -51.20
N LEU A 21 -28.24 -25.94 -51.13
CA LEU A 21 -27.58 -26.37 -49.90
C LEU A 21 -26.58 -25.33 -49.40
N ALA A 22 -25.82 -24.70 -50.30
CA ALA A 22 -24.91 -23.61 -49.95
C ALA A 22 -25.66 -22.40 -49.39
N LEU A 23 -26.76 -21.98 -50.02
CA LEU A 23 -27.61 -20.89 -49.53
C LEU A 23 -28.28 -21.23 -48.20
N ALA A 24 -28.78 -22.47 -48.04
CA ALA A 24 -29.33 -22.94 -46.77
C ALA A 24 -28.27 -22.93 -45.66
N GLY A 25 -27.04 -23.35 -45.95
CA GLY A 25 -25.92 -23.27 -45.03
C GLY A 25 -25.60 -21.85 -44.60
N VAL A 26 -25.63 -20.88 -45.52
CA VAL A 26 -25.43 -19.45 -45.20
C VAL A 26 -26.56 -18.93 -44.31
N VAL A 27 -27.82 -19.23 -44.63
CA VAL A 27 -28.96 -18.79 -43.82
C VAL A 27 -28.92 -19.38 -42.41
N LEU A 28 -28.51 -20.64 -42.27
CA LEU A 28 -28.37 -21.31 -40.97
C LEU A 28 -27.14 -20.82 -40.18
N ALA A 29 -26.18 -20.16 -40.83
CA ALA A 29 -24.99 -19.62 -40.18
C ALA A 29 -25.15 -18.14 -39.76
N LEU A 30 -26.28 -17.51 -40.07
CA LEU A 30 -26.56 -16.14 -39.62
C LEU A 30 -26.91 -16.15 -38.12
N PRO A 31 -26.40 -15.18 -37.33
CA PRO A 31 -26.77 -15.04 -35.93
C PRO A 31 -28.28 -14.90 -35.79
N THR A 32 -28.88 -15.68 -34.88
CA THR A 32 -30.32 -15.67 -34.61
C THR A 32 -30.73 -14.56 -33.64
N GLY A 33 -29.77 -13.86 -33.03
CA GLY A 33 -29.95 -12.76 -32.10
C GLY A 33 -28.85 -11.68 -32.26
N PRO A 34 -28.99 -10.52 -31.60
CA PRO A 34 -27.93 -9.52 -31.50
C PRO A 34 -26.81 -9.98 -30.54
N PRO A 35 -25.59 -9.45 -30.68
CA PRO A 35 -24.57 -9.59 -29.63
C PRO A 35 -25.01 -8.83 -28.36
N PRO A 36 -24.43 -9.16 -27.20
CA PRO A 36 -24.78 -8.53 -25.92
C PRO A 36 -24.36 -7.04 -25.87
N ASP A 37 -25.03 -6.25 -25.02
CA ASP A 37 -24.84 -4.79 -24.93
C ASP A 37 -23.69 -4.41 -23.98
N ALA A 38 -22.47 -4.37 -24.50
CA ALA A 38 -21.30 -3.96 -23.73
C ALA A 38 -21.29 -2.45 -23.40
N GLU A 39 -21.95 -1.62 -24.20
CA GLU A 39 -22.09 -0.18 -23.91
C GLU A 39 -22.99 0.01 -22.68
N GLY A 40 -24.11 -0.72 -22.60
CA GLY A 40 -24.97 -0.75 -21.42
C GLY A 40 -24.22 -1.14 -20.14
N ALA A 41 -23.40 -2.20 -20.20
CA ALA A 41 -22.56 -2.61 -19.07
C ALA A 41 -21.54 -1.54 -18.65
N THR A 42 -20.87 -0.93 -19.61
CA THR A 42 -19.91 0.16 -19.36
C THR A 42 -20.59 1.35 -18.69
N ASN A 43 -21.76 1.76 -19.19
CA ASN A 43 -22.52 2.88 -18.63
C ASN A 43 -22.96 2.62 -17.19
N ALA A 44 -23.40 1.39 -16.87
CA ALA A 44 -23.78 1.02 -15.50
C ALA A 44 -22.59 1.05 -14.53
N ILE A 45 -21.42 0.57 -14.98
CA ILE A 45 -20.17 0.66 -14.22
C ILE A 45 -19.79 2.13 -14.01
N GLU A 46 -19.77 2.95 -15.06
CA GLU A 46 -19.39 4.36 -14.98
C GLU A 46 -20.33 5.17 -14.07
N GLU A 47 -21.64 4.91 -14.11
CA GLU A 47 -22.59 5.56 -13.22
C GLU A 47 -22.29 5.25 -11.75
N THR A 48 -21.89 4.02 -11.45
CA THR A 48 -21.48 3.59 -10.11
C THR A 48 -20.13 4.21 -9.71
N THR A 49 -19.13 4.17 -10.61
CA THR A 49 -17.78 4.68 -10.36
C THR A 49 -17.74 6.21 -10.24
N ALA A 50 -18.60 6.94 -10.95
CA ALA A 50 -18.65 8.40 -10.90
C ALA A 50 -19.36 8.96 -9.66
N SER A 51 -19.97 8.10 -8.84
CA SER A 51 -20.60 8.53 -7.59
C SER A 51 -19.56 9.03 -6.59
N SER A 52 -19.88 10.13 -5.91
CA SER A 52 -19.09 10.67 -4.79
C SER A 52 -19.39 9.98 -3.45
N TYR A 53 -20.38 9.09 -3.45
CA TYR A 53 -20.82 8.30 -2.29
C TYR A 53 -20.81 6.83 -2.66
N GLU A 54 -20.79 5.94 -1.66
CA GLU A 54 -20.99 4.51 -1.88
C GLU A 54 -22.19 4.26 -2.78
N ALA A 55 -21.94 3.58 -3.90
CA ALA A 55 -22.93 3.28 -4.92
C ALA A 55 -22.81 1.83 -5.36
N SER A 56 -23.94 1.27 -5.76
CA SER A 56 -24.01 -0.08 -6.33
C SER A 56 -25.05 -0.10 -7.44
N SER A 57 -24.80 -0.87 -8.49
CA SER A 57 -25.74 -1.12 -9.57
C SER A 57 -25.75 -2.59 -9.93
N THR A 58 -26.91 -3.09 -10.32
CA THR A 58 -27.07 -4.41 -10.93
C THR A 58 -27.66 -4.25 -12.32
N LEU A 59 -27.08 -4.92 -13.30
CA LEU A 59 -27.51 -4.89 -14.69
C LEU A 59 -27.76 -6.31 -15.21
N GLU A 60 -29.00 -6.59 -15.60
CA GLU A 60 -29.34 -7.81 -16.34
C GLU A 60 -28.71 -7.80 -17.74
N HIS A 61 -28.21 -8.94 -18.21
CA HIS A 61 -27.64 -9.05 -19.56
C HIS A 61 -27.76 -10.46 -20.17
N ASP A 62 -27.68 -10.54 -21.50
CA ASP A 62 -27.78 -11.81 -22.25
C ASP A 62 -26.39 -12.40 -22.63
N ALA A 63 -25.34 -12.08 -21.88
CA ALA A 63 -23.99 -12.61 -22.12
C ALA A 63 -23.81 -13.99 -21.49
N ASP A 64 -23.14 -14.92 -22.19
CA ASP A 64 -22.71 -16.21 -21.63
C ASP A 64 -21.38 -16.07 -20.87
N ALA A 65 -20.60 -15.04 -21.20
CA ALA A 65 -19.34 -14.75 -20.55
C ALA A 65 -18.97 -13.26 -20.65
N ILE A 66 -18.31 -12.76 -19.62
CA ILE A 66 -17.79 -11.39 -19.52
C ILE A 66 -16.28 -11.45 -19.39
N ARG A 67 -15.59 -10.48 -19.98
CA ARG A 67 -14.19 -10.22 -19.74
C ARG A 67 -14.01 -8.76 -19.39
N ILE A 68 -13.38 -8.52 -18.25
CA ILE A 68 -12.99 -7.20 -17.77
C ILE A 68 -11.47 -7.14 -17.83
N ASP A 69 -10.94 -6.09 -18.44
CA ASP A 69 -9.51 -5.86 -18.62
C ASP A 69 -9.22 -4.38 -18.34
N GLY A 70 -9.08 -4.08 -17.04
CA GLY A 70 -8.94 -2.74 -16.48
C GLY A 70 -10.08 -1.80 -16.88
N LYS A 71 -9.92 -1.11 -18.01
CA LYS A 71 -10.89 -0.15 -18.58
C LYS A 71 -11.76 -0.73 -19.69
N THR A 72 -11.56 -1.97 -20.10
CA THR A 72 -12.32 -2.56 -21.22
C THR A 72 -13.24 -3.66 -20.73
N VAL A 73 -14.51 -3.57 -21.10
CA VAL A 73 -15.52 -4.62 -20.86
C VAL A 73 -15.87 -5.26 -22.19
N ALA A 74 -15.76 -6.58 -22.25
CA ALA A 74 -16.21 -7.38 -23.39
C ALA A 74 -17.24 -8.41 -22.93
N LEU A 75 -18.34 -8.51 -23.69
CA LEU A 75 -19.41 -9.47 -23.47
C LEU A 75 -19.46 -10.40 -24.67
N ARG A 76 -19.74 -11.69 -24.43
CA ARG A 76 -19.96 -12.63 -25.53
C ARG A 76 -21.15 -13.53 -25.26
N ASN A 77 -21.84 -13.90 -26.32
CA ASN A 77 -22.81 -14.98 -26.33
C ASN A 77 -22.68 -15.79 -27.64
N GLU A 78 -23.58 -16.75 -27.85
CA GLU A 78 -23.65 -17.54 -29.08
C GLU A 78 -23.83 -16.69 -30.37
N HIS A 79 -24.31 -15.44 -30.25
CA HIS A 79 -24.58 -14.54 -31.38
C HIS A 79 -23.43 -13.58 -31.69
N GLY A 80 -22.45 -13.42 -30.81
CA GLY A 80 -21.26 -12.61 -31.08
C GLY A 80 -20.55 -12.07 -29.84
N VAL A 81 -19.60 -11.17 -30.10
CA VAL A 81 -18.83 -10.47 -29.07
C VAL A 81 -19.05 -8.98 -29.24
N SER A 82 -19.36 -8.29 -28.15
CA SER A 82 -19.38 -6.84 -28.06
C SER A 82 -18.32 -6.37 -27.08
N ARG A 83 -17.80 -5.16 -27.27
CA ARG A 83 -16.79 -4.55 -26.40
C ARG A 83 -17.00 -3.06 -26.28
N SER A 84 -16.72 -2.52 -25.10
CA SER A 84 -16.77 -1.09 -24.81
C SER A 84 -15.70 -0.76 -23.77
N SER A 85 -15.31 0.52 -23.71
CA SER A 85 -14.26 1.00 -22.82
C SER A 85 -14.79 2.06 -21.89
N LEU A 86 -14.45 1.96 -20.60
CA LEU A 86 -14.69 2.97 -19.58
C LEU A 86 -13.89 4.24 -19.89
N ALA A 87 -14.53 5.39 -19.71
CA ALA A 87 -13.92 6.71 -19.78
C ALA A 87 -13.14 7.05 -18.52
N TYR A 88 -13.57 6.55 -17.35
CA TYR A 88 -13.00 6.87 -16.04
C TYR A 88 -12.86 5.63 -15.16
N GLY A 89 -11.85 5.66 -14.29
CA GLY A 89 -11.59 4.59 -13.33
C GLY A 89 -11.15 3.26 -13.95
N GLN A 90 -10.94 2.28 -13.07
CA GLN A 90 -10.76 0.87 -13.39
C GLN A 90 -11.79 0.08 -12.57
N VAL A 91 -12.24 -1.03 -13.14
CA VAL A 91 -13.10 -1.99 -12.45
C VAL A 91 -12.38 -3.32 -12.34
N VAL A 92 -12.41 -3.91 -11.15
CA VAL A 92 -11.79 -5.21 -10.89
C VAL A 92 -12.89 -6.26 -10.78
N ALA A 93 -12.78 -7.32 -11.57
CA ALA A 93 -13.64 -8.49 -11.40
C ALA A 93 -13.14 -9.29 -10.19
N VAL A 94 -14.04 -9.61 -9.26
CA VAL A 94 -13.66 -10.28 -8.00
C VAL A 94 -14.18 -11.70 -7.89
N ASN A 95 -14.66 -12.26 -9.01
CA ASN A 95 -15.17 -13.62 -9.08
C ASN A 95 -14.13 -14.63 -8.55
N GLY A 96 -14.51 -15.39 -7.52
CA GLY A 96 -13.64 -16.36 -6.86
C GLY A 96 -12.97 -15.85 -5.58
N ASP A 97 -13.05 -14.55 -5.26
CA ASP A 97 -12.66 -14.02 -3.96
C ASP A 97 -13.90 -13.83 -3.06
N GLU A 98 -14.13 -14.79 -2.17
CA GLU A 98 -15.32 -14.81 -1.32
C GLU A 98 -15.44 -13.57 -0.40
N ARG A 99 -14.35 -12.89 -0.05
CA ARG A 99 -14.41 -11.69 0.82
C ARG A 99 -14.80 -10.46 0.01
N LEU A 100 -14.18 -10.26 -1.15
CA LEU A 100 -14.49 -9.15 -2.04
C LEU A 100 -15.90 -9.28 -2.66
N GLU A 101 -16.34 -10.50 -2.98
CA GLU A 101 -17.71 -10.75 -3.43
C GLU A 101 -18.74 -10.30 -2.39
N ARG A 102 -18.51 -10.55 -1.09
CA ARG A 102 -19.41 -10.11 -0.04
C ARG A 102 -19.54 -8.58 0.04
N LEU A 103 -18.45 -7.84 -0.21
CA LEU A 103 -18.51 -6.37 -0.32
C LEU A 103 -19.44 -5.97 -1.46
N VAL A 104 -19.23 -6.55 -2.65
CA VAL A 104 -20.07 -6.28 -3.84
C VAL A 104 -21.55 -6.54 -3.53
N TYR A 105 -21.85 -7.63 -2.81
CA TYR A 105 -23.23 -8.01 -2.46
C TYR A 105 -23.86 -7.24 -1.30
N GLY A 106 -23.15 -6.32 -0.64
CA GLY A 106 -23.78 -5.48 0.38
C GLY A 106 -23.02 -5.35 1.68
N GLU A 107 -22.15 -6.30 2.01
CA GLU A 107 -21.50 -6.35 3.33
C GLU A 107 -20.56 -5.16 3.52
N SER A 108 -20.49 -4.63 4.74
CA SER A 108 -19.69 -3.44 5.02
C SER A 108 -18.20 -3.79 5.10
N PHE A 109 -17.34 -2.83 4.76
CA PHE A 109 -15.89 -2.97 4.87
C PHE A 109 -15.47 -3.42 6.28
N ALA A 110 -16.00 -2.75 7.31
CA ALA A 110 -15.71 -3.05 8.70
C ALA A 110 -16.07 -4.48 9.12
N THR A 111 -17.12 -5.06 8.53
CA THR A 111 -17.50 -6.45 8.80
C THR A 111 -16.64 -7.44 8.04
N VAL A 112 -16.31 -7.16 6.77
CA VAL A 112 -15.50 -8.07 5.95
C VAL A 112 -14.05 -8.13 6.43
N PHE A 113 -13.51 -7.02 6.94
CA PHE A 113 -12.14 -6.84 7.42
C PHE A 113 -12.05 -6.65 8.94
N GLU A 114 -13.04 -7.16 9.70
CA GLU A 114 -13.09 -7.05 11.17
C GLU A 114 -11.80 -7.55 11.83
N SER A 115 -11.26 -8.69 11.37
CA SER A 115 -10.03 -9.24 11.95
C SER A 115 -8.81 -8.35 11.78
N GLU A 116 -8.68 -7.67 10.64
CA GLU A 116 -7.57 -6.76 10.36
C GLU A 116 -7.77 -5.41 11.07
N LEU A 117 -9.02 -5.03 11.37
CA LEU A 117 -9.33 -3.84 12.16
C LEU A 117 -9.17 -4.06 13.67
N GLU A 118 -9.28 -5.30 14.14
CA GLU A 118 -9.08 -5.66 15.56
C GLU A 118 -7.62 -5.98 15.90
N ASP A 119 -6.76 -6.17 14.89
CA ASP A 119 -5.35 -6.50 15.04
C ASP A 119 -4.48 -5.26 14.80
N ALA A 120 -3.85 -4.77 15.87
CA ALA A 120 -3.00 -3.56 15.83
C ALA A 120 -1.73 -3.73 14.98
N ASP A 121 -1.36 -4.96 14.61
CA ASP A 121 -0.23 -5.22 13.71
C ASP A 121 -0.70 -5.40 12.25
N ALA A 122 -2.00 -5.29 11.96
CA ALA A 122 -2.59 -5.44 10.63
C ALA A 122 -3.12 -4.11 10.08
N ASN A 123 -3.13 -4.00 8.75
CA ASN A 123 -3.56 -2.80 8.03
C ASN A 123 -4.72 -3.19 7.10
N ALA A 124 -5.95 -2.85 7.50
CA ALA A 124 -7.15 -3.36 6.83
C ALA A 124 -7.30 -2.84 5.39
N ALA A 125 -6.96 -1.58 5.13
CA ALA A 125 -7.00 -0.98 3.81
C ALA A 125 -5.90 -1.57 2.90
N THR A 126 -4.68 -1.78 3.41
CA THR A 126 -3.63 -2.47 2.64
C THR A 126 -4.01 -3.92 2.34
N ALA A 127 -4.53 -4.65 3.33
CA ALA A 127 -5.00 -6.02 3.13
C ALA A 127 -6.14 -6.11 2.11
N PHE A 128 -7.01 -5.09 2.05
CA PHE A 128 -8.01 -4.96 1.01
C PHE A 128 -7.38 -4.71 -0.36
N MET A 129 -6.46 -3.75 -0.49
CA MET A 129 -5.79 -3.44 -1.76
C MET A 129 -4.99 -4.63 -2.29
N ASP A 130 -4.35 -5.42 -1.41
CA ASP A 130 -3.66 -6.65 -1.79
C ASP A 130 -4.62 -7.67 -2.39
N ARG A 131 -5.78 -7.89 -1.77
CA ARG A 131 -6.79 -8.81 -2.34
C ARG A 131 -7.34 -8.30 -3.66
N VAL A 132 -7.54 -6.99 -3.80
CA VAL A 132 -7.99 -6.40 -5.04
C VAL A 132 -6.95 -6.59 -6.14
N ALA A 133 -5.66 -6.43 -5.83
CA ALA A 133 -4.56 -6.68 -6.75
C ALA A 133 -4.48 -8.17 -7.14
N ASP A 134 -4.60 -9.08 -6.17
CA ASP A 134 -4.64 -10.52 -6.42
C ASP A 134 -5.84 -10.89 -7.30
N ALA A 135 -7.01 -10.31 -7.04
CA ALA A 135 -8.21 -10.54 -7.85
C ALA A 135 -8.03 -10.02 -9.29
N ASP A 136 -7.44 -8.83 -9.47
CA ASP A 136 -7.11 -8.29 -10.79
C ASP A 136 -6.12 -9.21 -11.52
N GLU A 137 -5.03 -9.65 -10.88
CA GLU A 137 -4.06 -10.57 -11.49
C GLU A 137 -4.71 -11.89 -11.95
N ASN A 138 -5.67 -12.41 -11.18
CA ASN A 138 -6.33 -13.67 -11.46
C ASN A 138 -7.46 -13.58 -12.49
N THR A 139 -8.04 -12.40 -12.71
CA THR A 139 -9.26 -12.24 -13.53
C THR A 139 -9.11 -11.30 -14.72
N ALA A 140 -8.14 -10.38 -14.70
CA ALA A 140 -7.96 -9.38 -15.75
C ALA A 140 -7.70 -10.04 -17.11
N GLY A 141 -8.51 -9.65 -18.10
CA GLY A 141 -8.40 -10.18 -19.46
C GLY A 141 -8.88 -11.63 -19.64
N GLU A 142 -9.36 -12.28 -18.57
CA GLU A 142 -9.93 -13.63 -18.63
C GLU A 142 -11.41 -13.59 -19.01
N TRP A 143 -11.88 -14.62 -19.72
CA TRP A 143 -13.32 -14.79 -19.96
C TRP A 143 -13.94 -15.54 -18.79
N LEU A 144 -14.64 -14.80 -17.95
CA LEU A 144 -15.41 -15.30 -16.83
C LEU A 144 -16.78 -15.78 -17.30
N THR A 145 -17.28 -16.86 -16.71
CA THR A 145 -18.64 -17.32 -16.99
C THR A 145 -19.60 -16.30 -16.39
N ALA A 146 -20.49 -15.75 -17.20
CA ALA A 146 -21.41 -14.74 -16.72
C ALA A 146 -22.60 -15.39 -16.01
N SER A 147 -23.03 -14.76 -14.93
CA SER A 147 -24.35 -14.93 -14.37
C SER A 147 -25.39 -14.17 -15.21
N ASP A 148 -26.66 -14.18 -14.82
CA ASP A 148 -27.68 -13.37 -15.54
C ASP A 148 -27.57 -11.86 -15.21
N GLU A 149 -26.76 -11.49 -14.21
CA GLU A 149 -26.68 -10.15 -13.63
C GLU A 149 -25.23 -9.70 -13.37
N LEU A 150 -24.81 -8.59 -13.96
CA LEU A 150 -23.58 -7.89 -13.59
C LEU A 150 -23.84 -7.01 -12.36
N THR A 151 -23.22 -7.33 -11.21
CA THR A 151 -23.30 -6.50 -10.01
C THR A 151 -22.02 -5.73 -9.80
N VAL A 152 -22.14 -4.42 -9.63
CA VAL A 152 -21.01 -3.49 -9.48
C VAL A 152 -21.20 -2.70 -8.19
N ARG A 153 -20.12 -2.52 -7.43
CA ARG A 153 -20.10 -1.67 -6.25
C ARG A 153 -18.83 -0.84 -6.19
N GLN A 154 -19.00 0.45 -5.89
CA GLN A 154 -17.90 1.30 -5.45
C GLN A 154 -17.73 1.16 -3.94
N VAL A 155 -16.56 0.69 -3.52
CA VAL A 155 -16.17 0.56 -2.12
C VAL A 155 -15.34 1.78 -1.75
N THR A 156 -15.70 2.44 -0.65
CA THR A 156 -14.90 3.52 -0.07
C THR A 156 -14.07 2.94 1.06
N VAL A 157 -12.77 3.21 1.04
CA VAL A 157 -11.82 2.70 2.01
C VAL A 157 -11.07 3.88 2.62
N GLU A 158 -11.10 3.98 3.95
CA GLU A 158 -10.34 4.98 4.68
C GLU A 158 -8.87 4.54 4.72
N PRO A 159 -7.91 5.46 4.53
CA PRO A 159 -6.49 5.13 4.66
C PRO A 159 -6.18 4.76 6.10
N ASP A 160 -5.34 3.76 6.30
CA ASP A 160 -4.86 3.41 7.64
C ASP A 160 -3.75 4.38 8.06
N GLU A 161 -3.96 5.15 9.12
CA GLU A 161 -2.96 6.12 9.57
C GLU A 161 -1.75 5.42 10.19
N LEU A 162 -0.57 5.56 9.56
CA LEU A 162 0.67 5.15 10.21
C LEU A 162 1.01 6.17 11.30
N PRO A 163 1.57 5.70 12.44
CA PRO A 163 1.98 6.58 13.50
C PRO A 163 3.14 7.49 13.06
N GLU A 164 3.02 8.79 13.30
CA GLU A 164 4.15 9.69 13.17
C GLU A 164 4.97 9.65 14.47
N VAL A 165 6.25 9.29 14.34
CA VAL A 165 7.21 9.42 15.43
C VAL A 165 8.17 10.55 15.15
N ARG A 166 8.11 11.57 15.98
CA ARG A 166 9.03 12.71 15.96
C ARG A 166 10.03 12.54 17.08
N VAL A 167 11.30 12.68 16.77
CA VAL A 167 12.35 12.61 17.78
C VAL A 167 13.04 13.95 17.90
N HIS A 168 13.23 14.40 19.14
CA HIS A 168 13.87 15.67 19.45
C HIS A 168 14.92 15.48 20.54
N GLY A 169 16.11 16.05 20.33
CA GLY A 169 17.13 16.14 21.36
C GLY A 169 16.99 17.41 22.18
N THR A 170 17.06 17.33 23.50
CA THR A 170 17.20 18.55 24.31
C THR A 170 18.64 19.05 24.26
N ASP A 171 18.82 20.37 24.17
CA ASP A 171 20.16 20.98 24.24
C ASP A 171 20.85 20.61 25.56
N HIS A 172 22.13 20.26 25.48
CA HIS A 172 22.98 20.21 26.65
C HIS A 172 23.16 21.64 27.17
N GLU A 173 22.86 21.91 28.45
CA GLU A 173 23.13 23.22 29.03
C GLU A 173 24.65 23.49 29.00
N ASP A 174 25.06 24.28 28.00
CA ASP A 174 26.09 25.30 28.03
C ASP A 174 27.47 24.86 28.58
N TRP A 175 28.21 24.08 27.80
CA TRP A 175 29.67 24.10 27.83
C TRP A 175 30.26 23.67 26.49
N ILE A 176 30.61 24.66 25.67
CA ILE A 176 31.35 24.49 24.43
C ILE A 176 32.79 24.13 24.82
N LEU A 177 33.12 22.84 24.85
CA LEU A 177 34.51 22.42 24.62
C LEU A 177 34.78 22.57 23.12
N ASP A 178 35.44 23.67 22.74
CA ASP A 178 36.10 23.87 21.44
C ASP A 178 35.31 23.42 20.19
N GLY A 179 34.07 23.90 20.03
CA GLY A 179 33.32 23.77 18.77
C GLY A 179 32.80 22.36 18.45
N HIS A 180 32.90 21.42 19.40
CA HIS A 180 32.29 20.10 19.27
C HIS A 180 30.87 20.12 19.85
N ARG A 181 29.87 19.73 19.03
CA ARG A 181 28.46 19.63 19.43
C ARG A 181 28.32 18.43 20.37
N SER A 182 27.93 18.68 21.62
CA SER A 182 27.63 17.63 22.61
C SER A 182 26.34 16.89 22.27
N LEU A 183 26.22 15.65 22.74
CA LEU A 183 24.98 14.87 22.70
C LEU A 183 23.81 15.64 23.32
N PRO A 184 22.57 15.33 22.91
CA PRO A 184 21.41 15.80 23.63
C PRO A 184 21.37 15.12 25.00
N LYS A 185 20.97 15.84 26.03
CA LYS A 185 20.86 15.28 27.39
C LYS A 185 19.71 14.27 27.48
N GLU A 186 18.62 14.60 26.82
CA GLU A 186 17.40 13.81 26.76
C GLU A 186 16.98 13.71 25.29
N LEU A 187 16.59 12.51 24.88
CA LEU A 187 15.94 12.29 23.61
C LEU A 187 14.45 12.06 23.87
N ALA A 188 13.62 12.96 23.35
CA ALA A 188 12.18 12.89 23.47
C ALA A 188 11.59 12.35 22.16
N ALA A 189 10.95 11.19 22.23
CA ALA A 189 10.14 10.66 21.14
C ALA A 189 8.67 11.06 21.40
N THR A 190 8.08 11.79 20.46
CA THR A 190 6.67 12.14 20.48
C THR A 190 5.96 11.28 19.46
N TYR A 191 4.89 10.65 19.92
CA TYR A 191 4.01 9.79 19.14
C TYR A 191 2.74 10.57 18.76
N GLU A 192 2.32 10.48 17.51
CA GLU A 192 1.04 11.01 17.03
C GLU A 192 0.35 9.92 16.18
N GLY A 193 -0.71 9.31 16.72
CA GLY A 193 -1.50 8.25 16.07
C GLY A 193 -2.65 7.80 16.97
N ASP A 194 -3.67 7.15 16.38
CA ASP A 194 -4.88 6.72 17.11
C ASP A 194 -4.68 5.43 17.92
N GLU A 195 -3.64 4.66 17.62
CA GLU A 195 -3.32 3.39 18.28
C GLU A 195 -2.18 3.53 19.31
N THR A 196 -1.95 2.52 20.15
CA THR A 196 -0.77 2.48 21.05
C THR A 196 0.20 1.38 20.58
N PRO A 197 0.96 1.59 19.49
CA PRO A 197 1.90 0.60 19.04
C PRO A 197 3.05 0.46 20.04
N THR A 198 3.64 -0.74 20.04
CA THR A 198 4.92 -0.95 20.73
C THR A 198 6.02 -0.32 19.89
N VAL A 199 6.42 0.91 20.20
CA VAL A 199 7.51 1.58 19.48
C VAL A 199 8.82 1.17 20.12
N THR A 200 9.66 0.47 19.35
CA THR A 200 11.06 0.26 19.71
C THR A 200 11.88 1.23 18.90
N TYR A 201 12.60 2.14 19.55
CA TYR A 201 13.59 2.94 18.85
C TYR A 201 14.99 2.65 19.36
N THR A 202 15.91 2.55 18.39
CA THR A 202 17.33 2.37 18.60
C THR A 202 18.01 3.63 18.14
N VAL A 203 18.88 4.18 18.97
CA VAL A 203 19.72 5.29 18.56
C VAL A 203 21.18 4.83 18.57
N THR A 204 21.88 5.19 17.51
CA THR A 204 23.29 4.86 17.32
C THR A 204 24.08 6.15 17.08
N GLY A 205 25.19 6.29 17.80
CA GLY A 205 26.06 7.46 17.69
C GLY A 205 27.51 7.11 17.93
N THR A 206 28.43 7.96 17.43
CA THR A 206 29.85 7.84 17.72
C THR A 206 30.27 8.83 18.80
N ALA A 207 30.94 8.35 19.84
CA ALA A 207 31.52 9.22 20.87
C ALA A 207 33.05 9.28 20.77
N PRO A 208 33.67 10.48 20.64
CA PRO A 208 35.06 10.65 20.99
C PRO A 208 35.23 10.52 22.50
N VAL A 209 35.86 9.43 22.95
CA VAL A 209 36.35 9.38 24.33
C VAL A 209 37.45 10.40 24.49
N GLU A 210 37.49 11.06 25.65
CA GLU A 210 38.51 12.03 26.03
C GLU A 210 39.88 11.57 25.52
N PRO A 211 40.67 12.47 24.89
CA PRO A 211 41.94 12.09 24.33
C PRO A 211 42.83 11.53 25.45
N ARG A 212 43.15 10.23 25.38
CA ARG A 212 44.28 9.72 26.15
C ARG A 212 45.51 10.47 25.64
N LEU A 213 46.14 11.25 26.52
CA LEU A 213 47.48 11.76 26.31
C LEU A 213 48.41 10.54 26.24
N VAL A 214 48.63 10.00 25.04
CA VAL A 214 49.61 8.92 24.82
C VAL A 214 51.04 9.49 24.94
N ALA A 215 51.16 10.80 24.70
CA ALA A 215 52.34 11.65 24.94
C ALA A 215 51.87 13.10 25.18
N PRO A 216 52.70 14.01 25.75
CA PRO A 216 52.29 15.38 26.10
C PRO A 216 51.75 16.27 24.96
N HIS A 217 51.67 15.80 23.72
CA HIS A 217 51.12 16.53 22.57
C HIS A 217 50.43 15.61 21.54
N GLU A 218 50.05 14.38 21.92
CA GLU A 218 49.45 13.42 20.99
C GLU A 218 48.14 12.87 21.58
N SER A 219 47.03 13.23 20.94
CA SER A 219 45.68 12.77 21.23
C SER A 219 45.26 11.77 20.17
N VAL A 220 44.92 10.54 20.57
CA VAL A 220 44.23 9.58 19.71
C VAL A 220 42.77 9.55 20.15
N ALA A 221 41.87 9.97 19.25
CA ALA A 221 40.44 9.74 19.43
C ALA A 221 40.16 8.25 19.16
N VAL A 222 39.58 7.57 20.13
CA VAL A 222 39.03 6.22 19.94
C VAL A 222 37.52 6.42 19.85
N GLY A 223 36.95 6.09 18.68
CA GLY A 223 35.51 6.12 18.49
C GLY A 223 34.88 4.87 19.14
N TYR A 224 33.77 5.08 19.84
CA TYR A 224 32.90 4.01 20.31
C TYR A 224 31.56 4.15 19.62
N GLU A 225 30.97 3.03 19.21
CA GLU A 225 29.56 2.93 18.83
C GLU A 225 28.79 2.53 20.08
N ALA A 226 27.80 3.34 20.45
CA ALA A 226 26.85 2.97 21.48
C ALA A 226 25.50 2.70 20.82
N GLU A 227 24.86 1.61 21.22
CA GLU A 227 23.52 1.22 20.79
C GLU A 227 22.65 1.17 22.05
N TRP A 228 21.52 1.86 22.03
CA TRP A 228 20.53 1.75 23.10
C TRP A 228 19.16 1.57 22.50
N THR A 229 18.41 0.62 23.06
CA THR A 229 17.07 0.26 22.64
C THR A 229 16.12 0.57 23.78
N THR A 230 15.05 1.30 23.48
CA THR A 230 13.94 1.48 24.41
C THR A 230 12.63 1.12 23.74
N THR A 231 11.75 0.48 24.51
CA THR A 231 10.47 -0.05 24.04
C THR A 231 9.35 0.60 24.83
N HIS A 232 8.36 1.15 24.13
CA HIS A 232 7.22 1.85 24.74
C HIS A 232 5.91 1.34 24.17
N THR A 233 4.88 1.23 25.02
CA THR A 233 3.57 0.66 24.67
C THR A 233 2.43 1.64 24.93
N ASP A 234 2.68 2.96 24.97
CA ASP A 234 1.70 3.97 25.38
C ASP A 234 1.87 5.28 24.60
N SER A 235 0.77 6.00 24.39
CA SER A 235 0.60 7.12 23.42
C SER A 235 1.13 8.50 23.87
N ASP A 236 1.93 8.56 24.92
CA ASP A 236 2.43 9.83 25.48
C ASP A 236 3.84 10.20 24.97
N THR A 237 4.23 11.48 25.14
CA THR A 237 5.62 11.90 24.92
C THR A 237 6.56 11.11 25.83
N VAL A 238 7.42 10.31 25.21
CA VAL A 238 8.43 9.52 25.92
C VAL A 238 9.72 10.31 25.98
N ARG A 239 10.29 10.40 27.18
CA ARG A 239 11.61 10.99 27.42
C ARG A 239 12.58 9.91 27.83
N THR A 240 13.66 9.75 27.08
CA THR A 240 14.77 8.87 27.46
C THR A 240 15.95 9.74 27.87
N ASP A 241 16.32 9.61 29.14
CA ASP A 241 17.50 10.23 29.70
C ASP A 241 18.73 9.41 29.28
N LEU A 242 19.53 10.00 28.39
CA LEU A 242 20.72 9.35 27.85
C LEU A 242 21.85 9.29 28.88
N ASP A 243 21.78 10.05 29.98
CA ASP A 243 22.76 9.98 31.06
C ASP A 243 22.63 8.66 31.88
N SER A 244 21.48 7.99 31.83
CA SER A 244 21.14 6.88 32.74
C SER A 244 21.16 5.48 32.13
N HIS A 245 21.10 5.37 30.80
CA HIS A 245 21.03 4.10 30.06
C HIS A 245 22.39 3.71 29.47
N LEU A 246 23.31 3.27 30.33
CA LEU A 246 24.59 2.66 29.96
C LEU A 246 24.52 1.16 30.32
N VAL A 247 24.50 0.25 29.35
CA VAL A 247 24.60 -1.20 29.65
C VAL A 247 25.56 -1.95 28.72
N ASP A 248 26.35 -2.81 29.36
CA ASP A 248 27.12 -3.96 28.87
C ASP A 248 28.28 -3.71 27.89
N GLY A 249 29.35 -3.12 28.42
CA GLY A 249 30.65 -3.17 27.77
C GLY A 249 31.74 -2.41 28.51
N GLU A 250 32.19 -2.95 29.65
CA GLU A 250 33.38 -2.50 30.38
C GLU A 250 33.29 -1.08 30.99
N ARG A 251 33.18 -1.03 32.32
CA ARG A 251 33.41 0.18 33.13
C ARG A 251 34.80 0.74 32.81
N ILE A 252 34.89 1.81 32.02
CA ILE A 252 36.14 2.55 31.87
C ILE A 252 36.28 3.47 33.09
N GLU A 253 36.98 2.98 34.12
CA GLU A 253 37.41 3.83 35.24
C GLU A 253 38.44 4.85 34.75
N GLY A 254 37.98 6.05 34.39
CA GLY A 254 38.84 7.20 34.14
C GLY A 254 39.32 7.81 35.46
N THR A 255 40.54 7.49 35.90
CA THR A 255 41.15 8.21 37.03
C THR A 255 41.64 9.58 36.54
N ARG A 256 40.93 10.65 36.87
CA ARG A 256 41.40 12.02 36.64
C ARG A 256 42.66 12.27 37.48
N SER A 257 43.78 12.59 36.85
CA SER A 257 44.96 13.03 37.61
C SER A 257 44.64 14.37 38.27
N SER A 258 44.77 14.43 39.59
CA SER A 258 44.47 15.57 40.45
C SER A 258 45.17 16.86 39.98
N GLY A 259 44.48 17.66 39.16
CA GLY A 259 44.71 19.09 39.04
C GLY A 259 43.91 19.77 40.14
N THR A 260 44.59 20.53 40.98
CA THR A 260 44.00 21.27 42.10
C THR A 260 43.07 22.36 41.58
N ASP A 261 41.78 22.06 41.47
CA ASP A 261 40.73 23.05 41.69
C ASP A 261 39.45 22.35 42.18
N THR A 262 38.74 23.08 43.03
CA THR A 262 37.73 22.65 44.01
C THR A 262 36.48 21.97 43.46
N GLU A 263 36.09 20.89 44.14
CA GLU A 263 34.71 20.48 44.47
C GLU A 263 33.64 20.56 43.36
N ARG A 264 33.65 19.58 42.45
CA ARG A 264 32.42 18.85 42.08
C ARG A 264 32.72 17.35 42.03
N PRO A 265 32.00 16.52 42.80
CA PRO A 265 32.16 15.08 42.72
C PRO A 265 31.53 14.58 41.41
N ASP A 266 32.27 13.74 40.69
CA ASP A 266 31.75 12.58 39.96
C ASP A 266 30.65 12.80 38.91
N GLU A 267 30.57 13.96 38.25
CA GLU A 267 29.75 14.10 37.04
C GLU A 267 30.48 13.40 35.87
N GLU A 268 30.10 12.15 35.58
CA GLU A 268 30.43 11.45 34.34
C GLU A 268 29.93 12.30 33.18
N PHE A 269 30.86 12.80 32.36
CA PHE A 269 30.53 13.64 31.21
C PHE A 269 30.93 12.93 29.93
N TRP A 270 29.94 12.63 29.08
CA TRP A 270 30.16 12.05 27.77
C TRP A 270 30.10 13.11 26.67
N ILE A 271 31.06 13.02 25.73
CA ILE A 271 31.05 13.79 24.48
C ILE A 271 30.72 12.78 23.39
N GLY A 272 29.45 12.61 23.04
CA GLY A 272 29.09 12.05 21.73
C GLY A 272 29.01 13.17 20.69
N VAL A 273 29.24 12.83 19.43
CA VAL A 273 29.23 13.79 18.33
C VAL A 273 28.15 13.38 17.33
N TYR A 274 27.35 14.35 16.90
CA TYR A 274 26.42 14.19 15.78
C TYR A 274 27.15 13.76 14.49
N PRO A 275 26.49 13.04 13.57
CA PRO A 275 25.06 12.70 13.57
C PRO A 275 24.68 11.54 14.50
N LEU A 276 23.40 11.50 14.90
CA LEU A 276 22.78 10.35 15.58
C LEU A 276 21.79 9.71 14.62
N THR A 277 21.94 8.41 14.36
CA THR A 277 20.93 7.64 13.63
C THR A 277 19.86 7.18 14.61
N VAL A 278 18.60 7.42 14.28
CA VAL A 278 17.44 6.95 15.03
C VAL A 278 16.64 6.02 14.12
N THR A 279 16.56 4.76 14.52
CA THR A 279 15.74 3.75 13.86
C THR A 279 14.52 3.48 14.74
N ALA A 280 13.32 3.50 14.17
CA ALA A 280 12.09 3.17 14.88
C ALA A 280 11.38 1.99 14.18
N GLU A 281 10.98 1.01 14.96
CA GLU A 281 10.29 -0.21 14.51
C GLU A 281 8.83 -0.20 15.00
N PHE A 282 7.90 -0.48 14.08
CA PHE A 282 6.44 -0.55 14.31
C PHE A 282 5.90 -1.80 13.63
N GLY A 283 5.51 -2.82 14.41
CA GLY A 283 5.05 -4.09 13.84
C GLY A 283 6.11 -4.69 12.89
N SER A 284 5.84 -4.65 11.57
CA SER A 284 6.78 -5.11 10.53
C SER A 284 7.56 -4.00 9.80
N GLU A 285 7.27 -2.74 10.10
CA GLU A 285 7.88 -1.59 9.44
C GLU A 285 9.06 -1.04 10.24
N THR A 286 10.05 -0.50 9.52
CA THR A 286 11.25 0.10 10.12
C THR A 286 11.55 1.41 9.40
N CYS A 287 11.48 2.52 10.15
CA CYS A 287 11.89 3.82 9.65
C CYS A 287 13.25 4.21 10.23
N GLU A 288 14.03 4.97 9.48
CA GLU A 288 15.31 5.50 9.94
C GLU A 288 15.40 7.00 9.62
N THR A 289 15.88 7.77 10.58
CA THR A 289 16.26 9.16 10.37
C THR A 289 17.59 9.47 11.02
N THR A 290 18.18 10.61 10.65
CA THR A 290 19.45 11.07 11.18
C THR A 290 19.29 12.45 11.79
N LEU A 291 19.53 12.58 13.09
CA LEU A 291 19.58 13.86 13.77
C LEU A 291 20.96 14.49 13.52
N GLU A 292 20.98 15.68 12.94
CA GLU A 292 22.22 16.44 12.68
C GLU A 292 22.58 17.39 13.85
N SER A 293 21.62 17.67 14.74
CA SER A 293 21.81 18.53 15.91
C SER A 293 20.72 18.28 16.98
N ALA A 294 20.94 18.79 18.20
CA ALA A 294 19.99 18.64 19.30
C ALA A 294 18.64 19.27 18.96
N THR A 295 18.67 20.47 18.39
CA THR A 295 17.46 21.25 18.15
C THR A 295 16.60 20.80 16.98
N THR A 296 17.03 19.83 16.17
CA THR A 296 16.22 19.40 15.01
C THR A 296 15.12 18.46 15.48
N ALA A 297 13.87 18.77 15.16
CA ALA A 297 12.75 17.85 15.26
C ALA A 297 12.60 17.20 13.88
N ASP A 298 13.26 16.07 13.66
CA ASP A 298 13.10 15.29 12.44
C ASP A 298 12.02 14.23 12.68
N SER A 299 11.12 14.06 11.71
CA SER A 299 10.20 12.93 11.66
C SER A 299 11.01 11.66 11.37
N VAL A 300 10.94 10.66 12.24
CA VAL A 300 11.56 9.35 12.04
C VAL A 300 10.76 8.55 11.01
N CYS A 301 9.44 8.51 11.19
CA CYS A 301 8.50 8.06 10.18
C CYS A 301 7.68 9.28 9.72
N PRO A 302 7.66 9.61 8.42
CA PRO A 302 6.71 10.58 7.91
C PRO A 302 5.28 10.06 8.07
N ALA A 303 4.32 10.95 8.27
CA ALA A 303 2.88 10.63 8.25
C ALA A 303 2.38 10.32 6.83
N VAL A 304 2.94 9.29 6.19
CA VAL A 304 2.36 8.64 5.01
C VAL A 304 1.71 7.37 5.48
N THR A 305 0.54 7.04 4.95
CA THR A 305 -0.15 5.79 5.29
C THR A 305 0.47 4.65 4.49
N ALA A 306 0.57 3.45 5.07
CA ALA A 306 0.95 2.25 4.31
C ALA A 306 0.00 2.05 3.11
N THR A 307 -1.26 2.48 3.28
CA THR A 307 -2.26 2.53 2.22
C THR A 307 -1.87 3.47 1.06
N ASP A 308 -1.29 4.64 1.34
CA ASP A 308 -0.82 5.59 0.32
C ASP A 308 0.36 5.00 -0.48
N GLU A 309 1.30 4.33 0.18
CA GLU A 309 2.39 3.63 -0.50
C GLU A 309 1.85 2.52 -1.39
N ARG A 310 0.93 1.69 -0.86
CA ARG A 310 0.35 0.59 -1.62
C ARG A 310 -0.51 1.07 -2.79
N ALA A 311 -1.29 2.12 -2.62
CA ALA A 311 -2.06 2.73 -3.69
C ALA A 311 -1.14 3.28 -4.80
N ALA A 312 -0.01 3.87 -4.44
CA ALA A 312 0.98 4.36 -5.40
C ALA A 312 1.62 3.23 -6.23
N GLU A 313 1.80 2.03 -5.65
CA GLU A 313 2.27 0.85 -6.39
C GLU A 313 1.24 0.33 -7.39
N LEU A 314 -0.05 0.41 -7.04
CA LEU A 314 -1.13 -0.04 -7.90
C LEU A 314 -1.41 0.93 -9.05
N ASP A 315 -0.99 2.20 -8.97
CA ASP A 315 -1.05 3.24 -10.02
C ASP A 315 -2.43 3.65 -10.56
N TRP A 316 -3.47 2.82 -10.37
CA TRP A 316 -4.84 3.06 -10.82
C TRP A 316 -5.83 3.32 -9.66
N ILE A 317 -5.40 3.15 -8.41
CA ILE A 317 -6.17 3.53 -7.21
C ILE A 317 -5.76 4.93 -6.80
N GLU A 318 -6.70 5.87 -6.85
CA GLU A 318 -6.48 7.26 -6.49
C GLU A 318 -7.19 7.62 -5.17
N ARG A 319 -6.51 8.41 -4.35
CA ARG A 319 -7.09 9.00 -3.14
C ARG A 319 -7.94 10.22 -3.53
N ASN A 320 -9.14 10.32 -2.98
CA ASN A 320 -10.00 11.48 -3.20
C ASN A 320 -9.50 12.67 -2.39
N ASP A 321 -9.12 13.76 -3.07
CA ASP A 321 -8.58 14.97 -2.44
C ASP A 321 -9.55 15.67 -1.47
N GLU A 322 -10.87 15.49 -1.64
CA GLU A 322 -11.89 16.13 -0.81
C GLU A 322 -12.21 15.33 0.46
N THR A 323 -12.27 14.00 0.34
CA THR A 323 -12.65 13.11 1.46
C THR A 323 -11.46 12.47 2.14
N GLY A 324 -10.30 12.40 1.49
CA GLY A 324 -9.14 11.67 1.96
C GLY A 324 -9.27 10.15 1.86
N ASN A 325 -10.32 9.64 1.21
CA ASN A 325 -10.60 8.20 1.11
C ASN A 325 -10.24 7.64 -0.27
N TYR A 326 -10.00 6.34 -0.33
CA TYR A 326 -9.85 5.58 -1.55
C TYR A 326 -11.20 5.12 -2.08
N HIS A 327 -11.35 5.12 -3.40
CA HIS A 327 -12.51 4.56 -4.08
C HIS A 327 -12.08 3.46 -5.04
N VAL A 328 -12.59 2.25 -4.83
CA VAL A 328 -12.30 1.08 -5.68
C VAL A 328 -13.61 0.52 -6.21
N THR A 329 -13.70 0.32 -7.54
CA THR A 329 -14.89 -0.28 -8.15
C THR A 329 -14.67 -1.77 -8.34
N LEU A 330 -15.53 -2.56 -7.71
CA LEU A 330 -15.52 -4.02 -7.78
C LEU A 330 -16.74 -4.51 -8.56
N ALA A 331 -16.57 -5.61 -9.31
CA ALA A 331 -17.65 -6.24 -10.03
C ALA A 331 -17.67 -7.76 -9.82
N VAL A 332 -18.87 -8.31 -9.71
CA VAL A 332 -19.13 -9.75 -9.84
C VAL A 332 -19.94 -9.95 -11.11
N VAL A 333 -19.41 -10.80 -11.99
CA VAL A 333 -20.01 -11.12 -13.29
C VAL A 333 -20.71 -12.46 -13.31
#